data_AF-A0A223DQT0-F1
#
_entry.id   AF-A0A223DQT0-F1
#
_cell.length_a   1.000
_cell.length_b   1.000
_cell.length_c   1.000
_cell.angle_alpha   90.00
_cell.angle_beta   90.00
_cell.angle_gamma   90.00
#
_symmetry.space_group_name_H-M   'P 1'
#
loop_
_entity.id
_entity.type
_entity.pdbx_description
1 polymer ?
#
loop_
_entity_poly.entity_id
_entity_poly.type
_entity_poly.pdbx_seq_one_letter_code
_entity_poly.pdbx_strand_id
1 'polypeptide(L)'
;MVAFIRKEDLPTGASSFWSLALMIKPLIEPDGYAICELGDLYGFVSCVNNVLVNDVVGNKSQIMSALTTFLEFNETPEPGWKLYQPESWDISQALPSLTLSALIDVKKPPKEAAFTRVSRKRQFMIYGGSAILAILLWNGITMYQEYREKEAAAEAARLRLAKEMADKQAIQIAPPWQHLPEIKPFIDKCIDKWDALPLSIAGWRFDLAECSTSGNDGLLRTSYKELSGVTVEDFSTRIREIFQGTTTATFVLPEGSAGGFSLPVSFDVSPDPITPDTLPQATDIQERLTTFAQKMRLKLTWQEIENTKTDEEGRPIILPWNEYELMIQTSTPPSILFANFHEPAVRFQYAGIKLEEGRLNYEIKGAFYVKNN
;
A
#
# COMPACT_ATOMS: atom_id res chain seq x y z
N MET A 1 13.71 59.61 1.86
CA MET A 1 12.98 60.28 2.95
C MET A 1 11.49 60.25 2.62
N VAL A 2 10.62 60.02 3.61
CA VAL A 2 9.16 60.06 3.43
C VAL A 2 8.61 61.13 4.36
N ALA A 3 7.93 62.13 3.83
CA ALA A 3 7.26 63.15 4.62
C ALA A 3 5.84 62.69 4.96
N PHE A 4 5.43 62.91 6.21
CA PHE A 4 4.09 62.61 6.67
C PHE A 4 3.43 63.89 7.16
N ILE A 5 2.18 64.10 6.77
CA ILE A 5 1.31 65.13 7.33
C ILE A 5 0.03 64.47 7.81
N ARG A 6 -0.47 64.88 8.97
CA ARG A 6 -1.75 64.38 9.46
C ARG A 6 -2.87 65.12 8.75
N LYS A 7 -3.95 64.41 8.45
CA LYS A 7 -5.10 64.99 7.77
C LYS A 7 -5.71 66.19 8.52
N GLU A 8 -5.63 66.16 9.84
CA GLU A 8 -6.08 67.22 10.76
C GLU A 8 -5.31 68.53 10.60
N ASP A 9 -4.06 68.47 10.12
CA ASP A 9 -3.20 69.62 9.91
C ASP A 9 -3.37 70.23 8.48
N LEU A 10 -4.27 69.67 7.65
CA LEU A 10 -4.49 70.12 6.26
C LEU A 10 -5.70 71.08 6.16
N PRO A 11 -5.62 72.14 5.33
CA PRO A 11 -6.75 73.04 5.07
C PRO A 11 -7.99 72.31 4.55
N THR A 12 -9.17 72.66 5.07
CA THR A 12 -10.44 72.13 4.58
C THR A 12 -10.84 72.77 3.24
N GLY A 13 -11.25 71.96 2.25
CA GLY A 13 -11.80 72.43 0.98
C GLY A 13 -10.89 72.28 -0.25
N ALA A 14 -9.61 71.95 -0.08
CA ALA A 14 -8.71 71.63 -1.18
C ALA A 14 -8.78 70.12 -1.54
N SER A 15 -8.75 69.82 -2.85
CA SER A 15 -8.81 68.45 -3.37
C SER A 15 -7.45 67.76 -3.47
N SER A 16 -6.36 68.53 -3.42
CA SER A 16 -4.99 68.07 -3.60
C SER A 16 -4.01 68.99 -2.88
N PHE A 17 -2.92 68.40 -2.40
CA PHE A 17 -1.86 69.10 -1.67
C PHE A 17 -0.51 68.67 -2.24
N TRP A 18 0.41 69.63 -2.35
CA TRP A 18 1.78 69.40 -2.79
C TRP A 18 2.75 69.93 -1.75
N SER A 19 3.85 69.22 -1.54
CA SER A 19 4.95 69.68 -0.69
C SER A 19 5.76 70.73 -1.43
N LEU A 20 5.77 71.96 -0.90
CA LEU A 20 6.56 73.07 -1.43
C LEU A 20 8.06 72.74 -1.40
N ALA A 21 8.53 72.09 -0.33
CA ALA A 21 9.92 71.69 -0.22
C ALA A 21 10.35 70.70 -1.31
N LEU A 22 9.50 69.73 -1.67
CA LEU A 22 9.74 68.83 -2.79
C LEU A 22 9.64 69.52 -4.17
N MET A 23 8.93 70.65 -4.27
CA MET A 23 8.94 71.46 -5.49
C MET A 23 10.22 72.30 -5.63
N ILE A 24 10.78 72.76 -4.50
CA ILE A 24 12.01 73.56 -4.47
C ILE A 24 13.26 72.69 -4.60
N LYS A 25 13.24 71.47 -4.03
CA LYS A 25 14.38 70.55 -3.97
C LYS A 25 15.17 70.43 -5.30
N PRO A 26 14.55 70.21 -6.47
CA PRO A 26 15.27 70.07 -7.74
C PRO A 26 16.08 71.32 -8.15
N LEU A 27 15.72 72.50 -7.63
CA LEU A 27 16.41 73.77 -7.91
C LEU A 27 17.68 73.94 -7.07
N ILE A 28 17.69 73.37 -5.86
CA ILE A 28 18.77 73.54 -4.87
C ILE A 28 19.65 72.29 -4.73
N GLU A 29 19.37 71.20 -5.46
CA GLU A 29 20.20 70.00 -5.49
C GLU A 29 21.56 70.22 -6.20
N PRO A 30 22.64 69.51 -5.82
CA PRO A 30 22.71 68.55 -4.73
C PRO A 30 22.81 69.19 -3.33
N ASP A 31 23.34 70.41 -3.25
CA ASP A 31 23.59 71.16 -2.01
C ASP A 31 23.19 72.63 -2.18
N GLY A 32 22.22 73.07 -1.38
CA GLY A 32 21.67 74.41 -1.51
C GLY A 32 20.54 74.69 -0.53
N TYR A 33 20.13 75.95 -0.48
CA TYR A 33 18.98 76.35 0.30
C TYR A 33 18.24 77.51 -0.36
N ALA A 34 16.94 77.60 -0.09
CA ALA A 34 16.07 78.61 -0.63
C ALA A 34 15.20 79.20 0.46
N ILE A 35 15.03 80.53 0.39
CA ILE A 35 14.05 81.28 1.17
C ILE A 35 13.03 81.85 0.18
N CYS A 36 11.76 81.51 0.38
CA CYS A 36 10.66 81.95 -0.46
C CYS A 36 9.67 82.79 0.34
N GLU A 37 9.12 83.83 -0.30
CA GLU A 37 8.06 84.66 0.28
C GLU A 37 6.69 83.99 0.14
N LEU A 38 5.97 83.88 1.26
CA LEU A 38 4.66 83.26 1.40
C LEU A 38 3.67 84.26 2.00
N GLY A 39 3.57 85.46 1.41
CA GLY A 39 2.80 86.58 1.97
C GLY A 39 3.53 87.19 3.17
N ASP A 40 2.90 87.17 4.35
CA ASP A 40 3.48 87.71 5.60
C ASP A 40 4.51 86.77 6.26
N LEU A 41 4.69 85.57 5.70
CA LEU A 41 5.62 84.54 6.20
C LEU A 41 6.66 84.19 5.14
N TYR A 42 7.71 83.48 5.58
CA TYR A 42 8.80 82.98 4.74
C TYR A 42 8.91 81.46 4.89
N GLY A 43 9.15 80.77 3.78
CA GLY A 43 9.47 79.34 3.77
C GLY A 43 10.97 79.14 3.55
N PHE A 44 11.61 78.31 4.37
CA PHE A 44 13.00 77.91 4.28
C PHE A 44 13.11 76.43 3.97
N VAL A 45 13.79 76.13 2.87
CA VAL A 45 14.05 74.77 2.41
C VAL A 45 15.54 74.60 2.16
N SER A 46 16.14 73.55 2.72
CA SER A 46 17.55 73.24 2.46
C SER A 46 17.76 71.78 2.08
N CYS A 47 18.79 71.56 1.26
CA CYS A 47 19.19 70.27 0.72
C CYS A 47 20.70 70.09 0.91
N VAL A 48 21.12 68.93 1.42
CA VAL A 48 22.53 68.55 1.57
C VAL A 48 22.68 67.12 1.08
N ASN A 49 23.64 66.85 0.19
CA ASN A 49 23.86 65.56 -0.45
C ASN A 49 22.57 64.96 -1.03
N ASN A 50 21.75 65.80 -1.68
CA ASN A 50 20.46 65.42 -2.26
C ASN A 50 19.39 64.97 -1.23
N VAL A 51 19.61 65.19 0.05
CA VAL A 51 18.67 64.93 1.14
C VAL A 51 18.08 66.25 1.61
N LEU A 52 16.75 66.31 1.69
CA LEU A 52 16.05 67.49 2.22
C LEU A 52 16.28 67.56 3.73
N VAL A 53 16.88 68.64 4.23
CA VAL A 53 17.28 68.79 5.64
C VAL A 53 16.32 69.70 6.40
N ASN A 54 15.92 70.82 5.80
CA ASN A 54 14.96 71.75 6.38
C ASN A 54 13.75 71.96 5.47
N ASP A 55 12.56 72.02 6.08
CA ASP A 55 11.28 72.42 5.51
C ASP A 55 10.50 73.18 6.59
N VAL A 56 10.74 74.49 6.69
CA VAL A 56 10.23 75.33 7.80
C VAL A 56 9.52 76.56 7.25
N VAL A 57 8.38 76.91 7.83
CA VAL A 57 7.65 78.17 7.53
C VAL A 57 7.56 79.00 8.81
N GLY A 58 7.87 80.30 8.71
CA GLY A 58 7.86 81.19 9.87
C GLY A 58 8.07 82.66 9.50
N ASN A 59 8.13 83.52 10.52
CA ASN A 59 8.47 84.93 10.31
C ASN A 59 9.98 85.10 10.02
N LYS A 60 10.38 86.31 9.60
CA LYS A 60 11.78 86.60 9.23
C LYS A 60 12.79 86.22 10.32
N SER A 61 12.49 86.51 11.60
CA SER A 61 13.40 86.18 12.72
C SER A 61 13.56 84.68 12.93
N GLN A 62 12.47 83.91 12.77
CA GLN A 62 12.50 82.45 12.91
C GLN A 62 13.29 81.80 11.78
N ILE A 63 13.07 82.26 10.54
CA ILE A 63 13.79 81.74 9.38
C ILE A 63 15.28 82.12 9.42
N MET A 64 15.63 83.33 9.88
CA MET A 64 17.03 83.69 10.10
C MET A 64 17.71 82.77 11.12
N SER A 65 17.05 82.48 12.25
CA SER A 65 17.57 81.55 13.26
C SER A 65 17.77 80.14 12.70
N ALA A 66 16.80 79.64 11.92
CA ALA A 66 16.90 78.35 11.26
C ALA A 66 18.03 78.31 10.21
N LEU A 67 18.22 79.40 9.47
CA LEU A 67 19.32 79.56 8.51
C LEU A 67 20.69 79.57 9.21
N THR A 68 20.86 80.36 10.28
CA THR A 68 22.11 80.40 11.05
C THR A 68 22.45 79.02 11.59
N THR A 69 21.47 78.34 12.18
CA THR A 69 21.65 76.95 12.65
C THR A 69 22.05 76.04 11.49
N PHE A 70 21.39 76.12 10.34
CA PHE A 70 21.75 75.30 9.18
C PHE A 70 23.20 75.53 8.72
N LEU A 71 23.65 76.78 8.63
CA LEU A 71 25.01 77.12 8.20
C LEU A 71 26.08 76.76 9.24
N GLU A 72 25.77 76.81 10.53
CA GLU A 72 26.68 76.38 11.60
C GLU A 72 26.91 74.87 11.61
N PHE A 73 25.88 74.08 11.31
CA PHE A 73 25.92 72.62 11.38
C PHE A 73 26.34 71.94 10.07
N ASN A 74 26.41 72.66 8.94
CA ASN A 74 26.77 72.09 7.64
C ASN A 74 27.99 72.80 7.05
N GLU A 75 29.04 72.04 6.72
CA GLU A 75 30.21 72.57 6.04
C GLU A 75 29.84 73.09 4.64
N THR A 76 30.48 74.18 4.22
CA THR A 76 30.20 74.76 2.89
C THR A 76 30.75 73.83 1.81
N PRO A 77 29.91 73.34 0.87
CA PRO A 77 30.36 72.45 -0.19
C PRO A 77 31.25 73.20 -1.20
N GLU A 78 32.20 72.52 -1.87
CA GLU A 78 32.83 73.05 -3.09
C GLU A 78 31.89 72.77 -4.28
N PRO A 79 31.33 73.75 -5.03
CA PRO A 79 31.75 75.13 -5.32
C PRO A 79 30.99 76.26 -4.58
N GLY A 80 30.28 75.96 -3.51
CA GLY A 80 29.44 76.88 -2.72
C GLY A 80 27.97 76.46 -2.71
N TRP A 81 27.18 77.02 -1.79
CA TRP A 81 25.74 76.75 -1.70
C TRP A 81 24.99 77.31 -2.91
N LYS A 82 24.07 76.54 -3.50
CA LYS A 82 23.04 77.10 -4.38
C LYS A 82 22.01 77.85 -3.53
N LEU A 83 21.98 79.17 -3.64
CA LEU A 83 21.17 80.05 -2.79
C LEU A 83 20.10 80.80 -3.60
N TYR A 84 18.83 80.69 -3.18
CA TYR A 84 17.73 81.56 -3.63
C TYR A 84 17.15 82.34 -2.45
N GLN A 85 16.97 83.66 -2.57
CA GLN A 85 16.38 84.46 -1.50
C GLN A 85 15.64 85.70 -2.03
N PRO A 86 14.75 86.32 -1.23
CA PRO A 86 14.16 87.61 -1.57
C PRO A 86 15.20 88.75 -1.49
N GLU A 87 15.03 89.79 -2.31
CA GLU A 87 15.94 90.96 -2.34
C GLU A 87 16.10 91.63 -0.97
N SER A 88 15.09 91.53 -0.10
CA SER A 88 15.05 92.13 1.24
C SER A 88 15.98 91.47 2.28
N TRP A 89 16.77 90.46 1.90
CA TRP A 89 17.65 89.70 2.79
C TRP A 89 19.15 89.95 2.58
N ASP A 90 19.53 90.63 1.48
CA ASP A 90 20.88 91.17 1.21
C ASP A 90 22.08 90.26 1.58
N ILE A 91 21.96 88.96 1.31
CA ILE A 91 23.09 88.01 1.43
C ILE A 91 23.84 87.97 0.09
N SER A 92 25.13 88.30 0.12
CA SER A 92 26.00 88.31 -1.07
C SER A 92 26.05 86.92 -1.73
N GLN A 93 25.92 86.86 -3.07
CA GLN A 93 25.96 85.66 -3.95
C GLN A 93 24.63 84.92 -4.22
N ALA A 94 23.46 85.49 -3.90
CA ALA A 94 22.18 84.84 -4.22
C ALA A 94 21.82 84.85 -5.71
N LEU A 95 21.20 83.76 -6.17
CA LEU A 95 20.50 83.66 -7.46
C LEU A 95 19.17 84.45 -7.42
N PRO A 96 18.54 84.74 -8.58
CA PRO A 96 17.32 85.55 -8.66
C PRO A 96 16.23 85.09 -7.70
N SER A 97 15.46 86.03 -7.14
CA SER A 97 14.44 85.71 -6.13
C SER A 97 13.42 84.69 -6.64
N LEU A 98 13.21 83.64 -5.83
CA LEU A 98 12.25 82.59 -6.14
C LEU A 98 10.86 83.04 -5.71
N THR A 99 10.08 83.56 -6.65
CA THR A 99 8.69 83.95 -6.39
C THR A 99 7.78 82.72 -6.36
N LEU A 100 6.79 82.73 -5.47
CA LEU A 100 5.82 81.64 -5.35
C LEU A 100 5.05 81.43 -6.66
N SER A 101 4.78 82.50 -7.41
CA SER A 101 4.17 82.42 -8.74
C SER A 101 5.02 81.63 -9.73
N ALA A 102 6.35 81.80 -9.75
CA ALA A 102 7.25 81.04 -10.62
C ALA A 102 7.27 79.54 -10.31
N LEU A 103 7.05 79.15 -9.04
CA LEU A 103 6.93 77.75 -8.63
C LEU A 103 5.57 77.14 -8.98
N ILE A 104 4.50 77.94 -8.97
CA ILE A 104 3.12 77.49 -9.24
C ILE A 104 2.80 77.46 -10.74
N ASP A 105 3.43 78.30 -11.56
CA ASP A 105 3.17 78.40 -13.02
C ASP A 105 3.71 77.19 -13.83
N VAL A 106 4.30 76.21 -13.15
CA VAL A 106 4.70 74.93 -13.74
C VAL A 106 3.44 74.11 -14.03
N LYS A 107 3.08 73.97 -15.32
CA LYS A 107 1.89 73.23 -15.81
C LYS A 107 1.65 71.84 -15.19
N LYS A 108 2.68 71.18 -14.65
CA LYS A 108 2.57 69.93 -13.87
C LYS A 108 3.64 69.91 -12.76
N PRO A 109 3.27 70.04 -11.47
CA PRO A 109 4.22 69.81 -10.39
C PRO A 109 4.74 68.36 -10.40
N PRO A 110 5.94 68.09 -9.87
CA PRO A 110 6.50 66.74 -9.81
C PRO A 110 5.56 65.77 -9.08
N LYS A 111 5.41 64.55 -9.61
CA LYS A 111 4.49 63.55 -9.04
C LYS A 111 4.86 63.17 -7.61
N GLU A 112 6.14 63.25 -7.29
CA GLU A 112 6.72 62.96 -5.99
C GLU A 112 6.32 64.00 -4.94
N ALA A 113 6.01 65.24 -5.34
CA ALA A 113 5.59 66.30 -4.43
C ALA A 113 4.11 66.19 -4.01
N ALA A 114 3.30 65.38 -4.71
CA ALA A 114 1.88 65.25 -4.41
C ALA A 114 1.66 64.33 -3.21
N PHE A 115 0.93 64.81 -2.20
CA PHE A 115 0.56 63.97 -1.05
C PHE A 115 -0.42 62.88 -1.48
N THR A 116 -0.09 61.63 -1.17
CA THR A 116 -0.98 60.49 -1.39
C THR A 116 -1.59 60.01 -0.08
N ARG A 117 -2.88 59.66 -0.12
CA ARG A 117 -3.59 59.18 1.07
C ARG A 117 -3.14 57.75 1.39
N VAL A 118 -2.53 57.56 2.56
CA VAL A 118 -2.21 56.22 3.08
C VAL A 118 -3.51 55.53 3.52
N SER A 119 -4.01 54.58 2.72
CA SER A 119 -5.27 53.86 2.99
C SER A 119 -5.02 52.57 3.76
N ARG A 120 -5.39 52.53 5.05
CA ARG A 120 -5.38 51.29 5.87
C ARG A 120 -6.43 50.26 5.44
N LYS A 121 -7.46 50.65 4.68
CA LYS A 121 -8.55 49.74 4.24
C LYS A 121 -8.06 48.60 3.35
N ARG A 122 -7.07 48.88 2.48
CA ARG A 122 -6.50 47.87 1.58
C ARG A 122 -5.75 46.78 2.34
N GLN A 123 -5.05 47.15 3.41
CA GLN A 123 -4.35 46.20 4.28
C GLN A 123 -5.34 45.29 5.02
N PHE A 124 -6.39 45.85 5.63
CA PHE A 124 -7.43 45.05 6.29
C PHE A 124 -8.17 44.08 5.35
N MET A 125 -8.43 44.47 4.10
CA MET A 125 -9.06 43.56 3.12
C MET A 125 -8.15 42.37 2.77
N ILE A 126 -6.85 42.60 2.58
CA ILE A 126 -5.89 41.53 2.24
C ILE A 126 -5.74 40.56 3.42
N TYR A 127 -5.56 41.06 4.64
CA TYR A 127 -5.41 40.22 5.82
C TYR A 127 -6.72 39.51 6.19
N GLY A 128 -7.87 40.18 6.09
CA GLY A 128 -9.17 39.56 6.32
C GLY A 128 -9.49 38.47 5.29
N GLY A 129 -9.26 38.74 4.00
CA GLY A 129 -9.48 37.77 2.92
C GLY A 129 -8.59 36.54 3.04
N SER A 130 -7.31 36.71 3.37
CA SER A 130 -6.39 35.59 3.58
C SER A 130 -6.75 34.73 4.78
N ALA A 131 -7.20 35.33 5.89
CA ALA A 131 -7.67 34.59 7.06
C ALA A 131 -8.89 33.71 6.74
N ILE A 132 -9.86 34.24 5.99
CA ILE A 132 -11.05 33.47 5.58
C ILE A 132 -10.65 32.30 4.67
N LEU A 133 -9.77 32.54 3.70
CA LEU A 133 -9.25 31.51 2.81
C LEU A 133 -8.53 30.39 3.57
N ALA A 134 -7.71 30.74 4.56
CA ALA A 134 -7.03 29.75 5.40
C ALA A 134 -8.02 28.87 6.18
N ILE A 135 -9.08 29.46 6.73
CA ILE A 135 -10.14 28.72 7.44
C ILE A 135 -10.87 27.78 6.48
N LEU A 136 -11.23 28.25 5.28
CA LEU A 136 -11.93 27.41 4.28
C LEU A 136 -11.06 26.24 3.82
N LEU A 137 -9.78 26.48 3.56
CA LEU A 137 -8.83 25.43 3.19
C LEU A 137 -8.66 24.40 4.31
N TRP A 138 -8.52 24.86 5.56
CA TRP A 138 -8.42 23.97 6.71
C TRP A 138 -9.64 23.05 6.82
N ASN A 139 -10.86 23.61 6.78
CA ASN A 139 -12.09 22.82 6.86
C ASN A 139 -12.26 21.86 5.66
N GLY A 140 -11.84 22.28 4.45
CA GLY A 140 -11.86 21.41 3.28
C GLY A 140 -10.93 20.21 3.42
N ILE A 141 -9.72 20.41 3.96
CA ILE A 141 -8.75 19.34 4.20
C ILE A 141 -9.25 18.38 5.27
N THR A 142 -9.77 18.87 6.39
CA THR A 142 -10.28 18.01 7.48
C THR A 142 -11.46 17.17 7.00
N MET A 143 -12.41 17.77 6.28
CA MET A 143 -13.57 17.04 5.74
C MET A 143 -13.14 15.97 4.73
N TYR A 144 -12.13 16.27 3.89
CA TYR A 144 -11.59 15.30 2.93
C TYR A 144 -10.88 14.13 3.63
N GLN A 145 -10.12 14.40 4.69
CA GLN A 145 -9.46 13.37 5.48
C GLN A 145 -10.48 12.45 6.18
N GLU A 146 -11.49 13.02 6.83
CA GLU A 146 -12.56 12.23 7.47
C GLU A 146 -13.31 11.35 6.46
N TYR A 147 -13.57 11.86 5.26
CA TYR A 147 -14.20 11.09 4.20
C TYR A 147 -13.36 9.88 3.79
N ARG A 148 -12.05 10.09 3.59
CA ARG A 148 -11.10 9.01 3.25
C ARG A 148 -10.96 7.96 4.36
N GLU A 149 -10.95 8.40 5.61
CA GLU A 149 -10.92 7.48 6.76
C GLU A 149 -12.20 6.64 6.84
N LYS A 150 -13.37 7.23 6.60
CA LYS A 150 -14.65 6.50 6.55
C LYS A 150 -14.69 5.48 5.42
N GLU A 151 -14.19 5.82 4.23
CA GLU A 151 -14.09 4.89 3.11
C GLU A 151 -13.14 3.72 3.42
N ALA A 152 -11.94 4.01 3.94
CA ALA A 152 -10.98 2.98 4.32
C ALA A 152 -11.50 2.07 5.44
N ALA A 153 -12.19 2.64 6.43
CA ALA A 153 -12.83 1.87 7.50
C ALA A 153 -13.99 1.00 6.98
N ALA A 154 -14.80 1.51 6.04
CA ALA A 154 -15.88 0.74 5.42
C ALA A 154 -15.34 -0.41 4.56
N GLU A 155 -14.26 -0.19 3.81
CA GLU A 155 -13.58 -1.24 3.04
C GLU A 155 -12.97 -2.30 3.96
N ALA A 156 -12.26 -1.89 5.02
CA ALA A 156 -11.72 -2.81 6.02
C ALA A 156 -12.83 -3.61 6.73
N ALA A 157 -13.97 -2.99 7.04
CA ALA A 157 -15.12 -3.68 7.61
C ALA A 157 -15.75 -4.69 6.65
N ARG A 158 -15.85 -4.36 5.35
CA ARG A 158 -16.31 -5.30 4.31
C ARG A 158 -15.37 -6.49 4.17
N LEU A 159 -14.06 -6.27 4.15
CA LEU A 159 -13.07 -7.34 4.10
C LEU A 159 -13.14 -8.25 5.33
N ARG A 160 -13.31 -7.68 6.54
CA ARG A 160 -13.51 -8.46 7.77
C ARG A 160 -14.77 -9.31 7.72
N LEU A 161 -15.90 -8.73 7.32
CA LEU A 161 -17.16 -9.48 7.16
C LEU A 161 -17.04 -10.58 6.10
N ALA A 162 -16.38 -10.31 4.97
CA ALA A 162 -16.13 -11.33 3.95
C ALA A 162 -15.28 -12.47 4.49
N LYS A 163 -14.22 -12.16 5.27
CA LYS A 163 -13.39 -13.17 5.94
C LYS A 163 -14.18 -13.97 6.97
N GLU A 164 -14.95 -13.32 7.84
CA GLU A 164 -15.78 -14.01 8.83
C GLU A 164 -16.84 -14.92 8.19
N MET A 165 -17.42 -14.52 7.06
CA MET A 165 -18.37 -15.34 6.31
C MET A 165 -17.68 -16.53 5.66
N ALA A 166 -16.48 -16.34 5.09
CA ALA A 166 -15.66 -17.42 4.56
C ALA A 166 -15.25 -18.42 5.66
N ASP A 167 -14.80 -17.91 6.82
CA ASP A 167 -14.43 -18.73 7.98
C ASP A 167 -15.64 -19.52 8.49
N LYS A 168 -16.84 -18.92 8.56
CA LYS A 168 -18.07 -19.61 8.99
C LYS A 168 -18.54 -20.68 8.01
N GLN A 169 -18.39 -20.48 6.70
CA GLN A 169 -18.69 -21.49 5.70
C GLN A 169 -17.67 -22.64 5.72
N ALA A 170 -16.39 -22.32 5.93
CA ALA A 170 -15.32 -23.31 6.08
C ALA A 170 -15.53 -24.23 7.29
N ILE A 171 -16.09 -23.74 8.40
CA ILE A 171 -16.43 -24.55 9.58
C ILE A 171 -17.43 -25.68 9.25
N GLN A 172 -18.26 -25.53 8.21
CA GLN A 172 -19.24 -26.56 7.84
C GLN A 172 -18.64 -27.71 7.03
N ILE A 173 -17.47 -27.52 6.40
CA ILE A 173 -16.84 -28.55 5.57
C ILE A 173 -15.83 -29.33 6.43
N ALA A 174 -16.21 -30.53 6.83
CA ALA A 174 -15.31 -31.43 7.56
C ALA A 174 -14.06 -31.75 6.71
N PRO A 175 -12.85 -31.63 7.28
CA PRO A 175 -11.63 -31.98 6.57
C PRO A 175 -11.58 -33.46 6.16
N PRO A 176 -11.21 -33.79 4.91
CA PRO A 176 -11.30 -35.16 4.40
C PRO A 176 -10.39 -36.14 5.15
N TRP A 177 -9.24 -35.68 5.67
CA TRP A 177 -8.29 -36.52 6.39
C TRP A 177 -8.76 -36.97 7.78
N GLN A 178 -9.86 -36.41 8.31
CA GLN A 178 -10.42 -36.84 9.60
C GLN A 178 -11.02 -38.25 9.53
N HIS A 179 -11.41 -38.70 8.33
CA HIS A 179 -11.98 -40.02 8.13
C HIS A 179 -11.01 -40.98 7.44
N LEU A 180 -9.78 -40.55 7.15
CA LEU A 180 -8.80 -41.38 6.47
C LEU A 180 -7.74 -41.88 7.46
N PRO A 181 -7.28 -43.15 7.32
CA PRO A 181 -6.21 -43.68 8.15
C PRO A 181 -4.89 -42.93 7.92
N GLU A 182 -4.08 -42.85 8.96
CA GLU A 182 -2.70 -42.40 8.82
C GLU A 182 -1.88 -43.40 7.99
N ILE A 183 -0.69 -42.96 7.53
CA ILE A 183 0.19 -43.74 6.64
C ILE A 183 0.40 -45.18 7.16
N LYS A 184 0.84 -45.33 8.41
CA LYS A 184 1.21 -46.63 8.95
C LYS A 184 0.00 -47.58 9.09
N PRO A 185 -1.11 -47.19 9.74
CA PRO A 185 -2.32 -48.01 9.78
C PRO A 185 -2.84 -48.41 8.39
N PHE A 186 -2.78 -47.51 7.41
CA PHE A 186 -3.18 -47.82 6.03
C PHE A 186 -2.28 -48.89 5.41
N ILE A 187 -0.96 -48.69 5.44
CA ILE A 187 0.01 -49.59 4.82
C ILE A 187 -0.02 -50.96 5.50
N ASP A 188 -0.05 -51.02 6.83
CA ASP A 188 -0.06 -52.28 7.57
C ASP A 188 -1.28 -53.15 7.20
N LYS A 189 -2.49 -52.57 7.19
CA LYS A 189 -3.72 -53.32 6.83
C LYS A 189 -3.72 -53.82 5.39
N CYS A 190 -3.17 -53.03 4.45
CA CYS A 190 -3.06 -53.47 3.06
C CYS A 190 -2.05 -54.62 2.92
N ILE A 191 -0.92 -54.55 3.64
CA ILE A 191 0.12 -55.59 3.60
C ILE A 191 -0.37 -56.89 4.23
N ASP A 192 -1.06 -56.83 5.37
CA ASP A 192 -1.66 -58.02 5.99
C ASP A 192 -2.55 -58.79 5.01
N LYS A 193 -3.26 -58.07 4.14
CA LYS A 193 -4.11 -58.67 3.11
C LYS A 193 -3.30 -59.21 1.94
N TRP A 194 -2.26 -58.49 1.50
CA TRP A 194 -1.37 -58.95 0.43
C TRP A 194 -0.58 -60.20 0.82
N ASP A 195 -0.06 -60.27 2.04
CA ASP A 195 0.72 -61.41 2.53
C ASP A 195 -0.12 -62.69 2.62
N ALA A 196 -1.45 -62.56 2.72
CA ALA A 196 -2.39 -63.67 2.67
C ALA A 196 -2.71 -64.14 1.24
N LEU A 197 -2.30 -63.43 0.19
CA LEU A 197 -2.59 -63.78 -1.21
C LEU A 197 -1.59 -64.82 -1.74
N PRO A 198 -2.05 -65.98 -2.24
CA PRO A 198 -1.17 -66.92 -2.93
C PRO A 198 -0.67 -66.37 -4.26
N LEU A 199 0.61 -66.59 -4.60
CA LEU A 199 1.14 -66.23 -5.92
C LEU A 199 0.51 -67.04 -7.06
N SER A 200 -0.09 -68.19 -6.76
CA SER A 200 -0.87 -68.99 -7.70
C SER A 200 -2.05 -69.69 -7.04
N ILE A 201 -3.18 -69.77 -7.75
CA ILE A 201 -4.42 -70.43 -7.32
C ILE A 201 -4.90 -71.31 -8.46
N ALA A 202 -4.93 -72.64 -8.26
CA ALA A 202 -5.36 -73.59 -9.29
C ALA A 202 -4.66 -73.38 -10.67
N GLY A 203 -3.36 -73.03 -10.64
CA GLY A 203 -2.57 -72.75 -11.84
C GLY A 203 -2.84 -71.40 -12.50
N TRP A 204 -3.70 -70.55 -11.93
CA TRP A 204 -3.75 -69.13 -12.28
C TRP A 204 -2.62 -68.39 -11.56
N ARG A 205 -1.97 -67.45 -12.24
CA ARG A 205 -0.85 -66.67 -11.68
C ARG A 205 -1.35 -65.31 -11.22
N PHE A 206 -0.88 -64.86 -10.06
CA PHE A 206 -1.07 -63.51 -9.58
C PHE A 206 -0.62 -62.47 -10.62
N ASP A 207 -1.43 -61.43 -10.83
CA ASP A 207 -1.13 -60.32 -11.75
C ASP A 207 -1.00 -59.00 -10.98
N LEU A 208 -2.04 -58.61 -10.25
CA LEU A 208 -2.03 -57.41 -9.41
C LEU A 208 -3.02 -57.49 -8.24
N ALA A 209 -2.78 -56.69 -7.21
CA ALA A 209 -3.75 -56.41 -6.16
C ALA A 209 -3.76 -54.93 -5.79
N GLU A 210 -4.94 -54.39 -5.55
CA GLU A 210 -5.19 -52.97 -5.28
C GLU A 210 -5.98 -52.87 -3.99
N CYS A 211 -5.39 -52.22 -2.99
CA CYS A 211 -6.00 -51.91 -1.71
C CYS A 211 -6.42 -50.44 -1.73
N SER A 212 -7.72 -50.17 -1.58
CA SER A 212 -8.24 -48.80 -1.48
C SER A 212 -9.08 -48.60 -0.23
N THR A 213 -9.14 -47.36 0.24
CA THR A 213 -9.96 -46.94 1.38
C THR A 213 -11.01 -45.91 0.96
N SER A 214 -12.17 -45.97 1.60
CA SER A 214 -13.21 -44.96 1.60
C SER A 214 -13.67 -44.76 3.04
N GLY A 215 -12.85 -44.06 3.83
CA GLY A 215 -13.10 -43.87 5.25
C GLY A 215 -12.49 -44.99 6.11
N ASN A 216 -13.29 -45.55 7.02
CA ASN A 216 -12.86 -46.68 7.85
C ASN A 216 -12.96 -48.02 7.10
N ASP A 217 -13.68 -48.06 5.99
CA ASP A 217 -13.85 -49.24 5.16
C ASP A 217 -13.00 -49.17 3.91
N GLY A 218 -12.67 -50.33 3.37
CA GLY A 218 -12.00 -50.43 2.10
C GLY A 218 -12.06 -51.81 1.49
N LEU A 219 -11.43 -51.91 0.33
CA LEU A 219 -11.54 -53.06 -0.52
C LEU A 219 -10.18 -53.40 -1.10
N LEU A 220 -9.78 -54.65 -0.94
CA LEU A 220 -8.68 -55.23 -1.70
C LEU A 220 -9.26 -55.90 -2.94
N ARG A 221 -8.95 -55.41 -4.13
CA ARG A 221 -9.27 -56.05 -5.41
C ARG A 221 -8.05 -56.80 -5.90
N THR A 222 -8.24 -58.00 -6.42
CA THR A 222 -7.16 -58.83 -6.95
C THR A 222 -7.43 -59.20 -8.39
N SER A 223 -6.36 -59.46 -9.14
CA SER A 223 -6.40 -59.99 -10.49
C SER A 223 -5.37 -61.11 -10.64
N TYR A 224 -5.78 -62.17 -11.32
CA TYR A 224 -5.02 -63.34 -11.67
C TYR A 224 -5.22 -63.60 -13.16
N LYS A 225 -4.16 -64.11 -13.80
CA LYS A 225 -4.18 -64.52 -15.21
C LYS A 225 -4.07 -66.03 -15.32
N GLU A 226 -4.81 -66.58 -16.26
CA GLU A 226 -4.77 -68.00 -16.61
C GLU A 226 -3.35 -68.40 -17.05
N LEU A 227 -2.86 -69.57 -16.60
CA LEU A 227 -1.75 -70.28 -17.25
C LEU A 227 -2.33 -71.46 -18.06
N SER A 228 -1.68 -71.83 -19.16
CA SER A 228 -2.18 -72.85 -20.10
C SER A 228 -2.71 -74.13 -19.42
N GLY A 229 -3.96 -74.47 -19.72
CA GLY A 229 -4.58 -75.75 -19.36
C GLY A 229 -5.35 -75.77 -18.04
N VAL A 230 -5.74 -74.61 -17.52
CA VAL A 230 -6.57 -74.49 -16.30
C VAL A 230 -7.96 -73.94 -16.63
N THR A 231 -8.93 -74.11 -15.73
CA THR A 231 -10.31 -73.66 -15.97
C THR A 231 -10.75 -72.55 -15.01
N VAL A 232 -11.77 -71.80 -15.43
CA VAL A 232 -12.50 -70.82 -14.62
C VAL A 232 -13.18 -71.49 -13.41
N GLU A 233 -13.66 -72.72 -13.57
CA GLU A 233 -14.34 -73.49 -12.52
C GLU A 233 -13.39 -73.91 -11.40
N ASP A 234 -12.18 -74.39 -11.75
CA ASP A 234 -11.15 -74.77 -10.78
C ASP A 234 -10.72 -73.57 -9.94
N PHE A 235 -10.52 -72.41 -10.58
CA PHE A 235 -10.17 -71.16 -9.90
C PHE A 235 -11.29 -70.71 -8.95
N SER A 236 -12.53 -70.69 -9.41
CA SER A 236 -13.70 -70.30 -8.61
C SER A 236 -13.90 -71.23 -7.41
N THR A 237 -13.75 -72.55 -7.61
CA THR A 237 -13.85 -73.54 -6.54
C THR A 237 -12.73 -73.36 -5.52
N ARG A 238 -11.49 -73.17 -5.98
CA ARG A 238 -10.35 -72.99 -5.08
C ARG A 238 -10.42 -71.70 -4.26
N ILE A 239 -10.95 -70.62 -4.82
CA ILE A 239 -11.21 -69.37 -4.06
C ILE A 239 -12.21 -69.61 -2.94
N ARG A 240 -13.31 -70.32 -3.23
CA ARG A 240 -14.30 -70.66 -2.20
C ARG A 240 -13.69 -71.52 -1.09
N GLU A 241 -12.78 -72.43 -1.40
CA GLU A 241 -12.08 -73.22 -0.39
C GLU A 241 -11.13 -72.38 0.48
N ILE A 242 -10.27 -71.57 -0.16
CA ILE A 242 -9.27 -70.73 0.55
C ILE A 242 -9.95 -69.74 1.49
N PHE A 243 -11.02 -69.10 1.01
CA PHE A 243 -11.75 -68.08 1.76
C PHE A 243 -13.03 -68.63 2.41
N GLN A 244 -13.12 -69.95 2.63
CA GLN A 244 -14.22 -70.58 3.39
C GLN A 244 -15.63 -70.14 2.94
N GLY A 245 -15.82 -69.90 1.65
CA GLY A 245 -17.07 -69.48 1.05
C GLY A 245 -17.45 -68.01 1.22
N THR A 246 -16.64 -67.18 1.89
CA THR A 246 -16.96 -65.75 2.10
C THR A 246 -16.73 -64.88 0.87
N THR A 247 -16.06 -65.40 -0.14
CA THR A 247 -15.60 -64.64 -1.32
C THR A 247 -15.86 -65.42 -2.59
N THR A 248 -16.25 -64.70 -3.64
CA THR A 248 -16.52 -65.26 -4.97
C THR A 248 -15.59 -64.66 -6.03
N ALA A 249 -15.22 -65.49 -7.00
CA ALA A 249 -14.42 -65.06 -8.14
C ALA A 249 -15.29 -64.31 -9.17
N THR A 250 -14.70 -63.32 -9.83
CA THR A 250 -15.25 -62.57 -10.95
C THR A 250 -14.31 -62.72 -12.14
N PHE A 251 -14.85 -62.80 -13.36
CA PHE A 251 -14.08 -63.10 -14.57
C PHE A 251 -14.38 -62.10 -15.68
N VAL A 252 -13.38 -61.82 -16.51
CA VAL A 252 -13.55 -61.09 -17.75
C VAL A 252 -14.02 -62.07 -18.83
N LEU A 253 -15.29 -61.98 -19.20
CA LEU A 253 -15.92 -62.87 -20.19
C LEU A 253 -16.10 -62.13 -21.53
N PRO A 254 -16.07 -62.85 -22.68
CA PRO A 254 -16.04 -64.30 -22.83
C PRO A 254 -14.64 -64.92 -22.81
N GLU A 255 -13.57 -64.13 -22.83
CA GLU A 255 -12.19 -64.61 -22.96
C GLU A 255 -11.78 -65.53 -21.82
N GLY A 256 -12.22 -65.24 -20.59
CA GLY A 256 -11.99 -66.11 -19.42
C GLY A 256 -10.52 -66.28 -19.03
N SER A 257 -9.61 -65.47 -19.59
CA SER A 257 -8.15 -65.54 -19.36
C SER A 257 -7.67 -64.67 -18.19
N ALA A 258 -8.57 -63.82 -17.66
CA ALA A 258 -8.34 -62.97 -16.51
C ALA A 258 -9.53 -63.00 -15.55
N GLY A 259 -9.24 -63.03 -14.26
CA GLY A 259 -10.23 -63.12 -13.20
C GLY A 259 -9.66 -62.70 -11.87
N GLY A 260 -10.50 -62.54 -10.87
CA GLY A 260 -10.10 -61.94 -9.61
C GLY A 260 -11.17 -62.06 -8.55
N PHE A 261 -10.90 -61.51 -7.38
CA PHE A 261 -11.84 -61.46 -6.28
C PHE A 261 -11.57 -60.23 -5.41
N SER A 262 -12.54 -59.89 -4.56
CA SER A 262 -12.41 -58.76 -3.64
C SER A 262 -12.50 -59.21 -2.19
N LEU A 263 -11.67 -58.63 -1.32
CA LEU A 263 -11.69 -58.86 0.12
C LEU A 263 -11.94 -57.54 0.86
N PRO A 264 -12.82 -57.49 1.87
CA PRO A 264 -13.00 -56.30 2.68
C PRO A 264 -11.75 -56.04 3.55
N VAL A 265 -11.47 -54.75 3.74
CA VAL A 265 -10.40 -54.24 4.59
C VAL A 265 -11.00 -53.20 5.52
N SER A 266 -10.66 -53.26 6.81
CA SER A 266 -11.07 -52.26 7.79
C SER A 266 -9.85 -51.53 8.30
N PHE A 267 -9.93 -50.20 8.32
CA PHE A 267 -8.85 -49.31 8.68
C PHE A 267 -9.12 -48.65 10.02
N ASP A 268 -8.06 -48.51 10.81
CA ASP A 268 -8.10 -47.78 12.06
C ASP A 268 -7.80 -46.30 11.77
N VAL A 269 -8.78 -45.44 12.07
CA VAL A 269 -8.65 -43.98 11.93
C VAL A 269 -8.19 -43.38 13.25
N SER A 270 -7.32 -42.37 13.15
CA SER A 270 -6.74 -41.69 14.31
C SER A 270 -7.84 -41.02 15.15
N PRO A 271 -7.89 -41.22 16.47
CA PRO A 271 -8.88 -40.59 17.34
C PRO A 271 -8.68 -39.07 17.45
N ASP A 272 -7.45 -38.60 17.24
CA ASP A 272 -7.04 -37.20 17.38
C ASP A 272 -6.48 -36.68 16.04
N PRO A 273 -7.31 -36.49 15.00
CA PRO A 273 -6.83 -36.00 13.71
C PRO A 273 -6.33 -34.56 13.82
N ILE A 274 -5.28 -34.24 13.07
CA ILE A 274 -4.77 -32.87 12.97
C ILE A 274 -5.87 -31.91 12.48
N THR A 275 -5.87 -30.69 13.01
CA THR A 275 -6.83 -29.65 12.62
C THR A 275 -6.26 -28.78 11.49
N PRO A 276 -7.10 -28.13 10.66
CA PRO A 276 -6.63 -27.23 9.61
C PRO A 276 -5.64 -26.17 10.08
N ASP A 277 -5.79 -25.65 11.30
CA ASP A 277 -4.89 -24.63 11.88
C ASP A 277 -3.47 -25.13 12.17
N THR A 278 -3.35 -26.45 12.38
CA THR A 278 -2.07 -27.13 12.67
C THR A 278 -1.40 -27.69 11.41
N LEU A 279 -1.99 -27.51 10.23
CA LEU A 279 -1.37 -27.93 8.99
C LEU A 279 -0.05 -27.18 8.76
N PRO A 280 0.99 -27.87 8.29
CA PRO A 280 2.25 -27.24 7.93
C PRO A 280 2.11 -26.39 6.66
N GLN A 281 3.13 -25.58 6.40
CA GLN A 281 3.24 -24.83 5.16
C GLN A 281 3.57 -25.75 3.98
N ALA A 282 3.18 -25.33 2.77
CA ALA A 282 3.40 -26.12 1.56
C ALA A 282 4.88 -26.46 1.33
N THR A 283 5.76 -25.49 1.54
CA THR A 283 7.21 -25.66 1.41
C THR A 283 7.75 -26.73 2.34
N ASP A 284 7.29 -26.77 3.59
CA ASP A 284 7.81 -27.70 4.62
C ASP A 284 7.47 -29.16 4.29
N ILE A 285 6.25 -29.44 3.81
CA ILE A 285 5.90 -30.80 3.36
C ILE A 285 6.65 -31.15 2.08
N GLN A 286 6.69 -30.24 1.09
CA GLN A 286 7.32 -30.51 -0.19
C GLN A 286 8.82 -30.82 -0.02
N GLU A 287 9.54 -30.11 0.84
CA GLU A 287 10.93 -30.39 1.17
C GLU A 287 11.11 -31.75 1.85
N ARG A 288 10.24 -32.09 2.82
CA ARG A 288 10.28 -33.39 3.53
C ARG A 288 9.98 -34.57 2.60
N LEU A 289 8.94 -34.47 1.76
CA LEU A 289 8.60 -35.49 0.76
C LEU A 289 9.69 -35.63 -0.30
N THR A 290 10.26 -34.52 -0.78
CA THR A 290 11.37 -34.54 -1.73
C THR A 290 12.61 -35.20 -1.13
N THR A 291 12.96 -34.84 0.10
CA THR A 291 14.07 -35.44 0.84
C THR A 291 13.86 -36.94 1.04
N PHE A 292 12.64 -37.35 1.40
CA PHE A 292 12.27 -38.76 1.54
C PHE A 292 12.42 -39.51 0.21
N ALA A 293 11.87 -38.97 -0.89
CA ALA A 293 11.99 -39.56 -2.22
C ALA A 293 13.45 -39.68 -2.67
N GLN A 294 14.29 -38.67 -2.41
CA GLN A 294 15.72 -38.71 -2.75
C GLN A 294 16.48 -39.78 -1.95
N LYS A 295 16.25 -39.86 -0.63
CA LYS A 295 16.89 -40.86 0.25
C LYS A 295 16.54 -42.29 -0.17
N MET A 296 15.28 -42.51 -0.52
CA MET A 296 14.75 -43.84 -0.86
C MET A 296 14.78 -44.13 -2.37
N ARG A 297 15.27 -43.19 -3.20
CA ARG A 297 15.33 -43.27 -4.68
C ARG A 297 13.96 -43.56 -5.33
N LEU A 298 12.92 -42.89 -4.86
CA LEU A 298 11.54 -43.07 -5.32
C LEU A 298 11.24 -42.18 -6.53
N LYS A 299 10.33 -42.64 -7.38
CA LYS A 299 9.61 -41.78 -8.30
C LYS A 299 8.40 -41.22 -7.57
N LEU A 300 8.47 -39.96 -7.15
CA LEU A 300 7.42 -39.27 -6.41
C LEU A 300 6.98 -38.05 -7.23
N THR A 301 5.67 -37.92 -7.44
CA THR A 301 5.07 -36.78 -8.16
C THR A 301 3.89 -36.24 -7.36
N TRP A 302 3.66 -34.93 -7.45
CA TRP A 302 2.49 -34.30 -6.87
C TRP A 302 1.92 -33.21 -7.77
N GLN A 303 0.63 -32.94 -7.61
CA GLN A 303 -0.09 -31.90 -8.34
C GLN A 303 -1.09 -31.19 -7.41
N GLU A 304 -1.14 -29.87 -7.48
CA GLU A 304 -2.12 -29.07 -6.72
C GLU A 304 -3.53 -29.29 -7.26
N ILE A 305 -4.47 -29.53 -6.35
CA ILE A 305 -5.90 -29.61 -6.63
C ILE A 305 -6.51 -28.25 -6.34
N GLU A 306 -7.44 -27.83 -7.20
CA GLU A 306 -8.17 -26.58 -7.02
C GLU A 306 -8.86 -26.56 -5.64
N ASN A 307 -8.53 -25.54 -4.84
CA ASN A 307 -9.03 -25.39 -3.48
C ASN A 307 -10.44 -24.80 -3.41
N THR A 308 -11.15 -24.73 -4.55
CA THR A 308 -12.50 -24.18 -4.64
C THR A 308 -13.50 -25.31 -4.85
N LYS A 309 -14.52 -25.37 -4.00
CA LYS A 309 -15.68 -26.25 -4.17
C LYS A 309 -16.93 -25.41 -4.43
N THR A 310 -17.93 -26.01 -5.05
CA THR A 310 -19.22 -25.35 -5.27
C THR A 310 -20.21 -25.77 -4.19
N ASP A 311 -20.93 -24.82 -3.61
CA ASP A 311 -22.04 -25.11 -2.70
C ASP A 311 -23.29 -25.64 -3.44
N GLU A 312 -24.32 -26.03 -2.68
CA GLU A 312 -25.59 -26.53 -3.25
C GLU A 312 -26.30 -25.48 -4.12
N GLU A 313 -26.00 -24.19 -3.92
CA GLU A 313 -26.54 -23.07 -4.69
C GLU A 313 -25.67 -22.62 -5.87
N GLY A 314 -24.57 -23.31 -6.17
CA GLY A 314 -23.69 -22.98 -7.30
C GLY A 314 -22.62 -21.91 -7.01
N ARG A 315 -22.41 -21.49 -5.76
CA ARG A 315 -21.42 -20.48 -5.37
C ARG A 315 -20.07 -21.13 -5.04
N PRO A 316 -18.94 -20.50 -5.42
CA PRO A 316 -17.61 -21.00 -5.07
C PRO A 316 -17.30 -20.75 -3.58
N ILE A 317 -16.93 -21.82 -2.88
CA ILE A 317 -16.38 -21.85 -1.53
C ILE A 317 -14.89 -22.18 -1.62
N ILE A 318 -14.06 -21.30 -1.05
CA ILE A 318 -12.63 -21.55 -0.90
C ILE A 318 -12.42 -22.40 0.36
N LEU A 319 -11.71 -23.51 0.23
CA LEU A 319 -11.39 -24.40 1.35
C LEU A 319 -10.31 -23.78 2.26
N PRO A 320 -10.33 -24.06 3.58
CA PRO A 320 -9.34 -23.52 4.51
C PRO A 320 -7.98 -24.25 4.45
N TRP A 321 -7.84 -25.24 3.56
CA TRP A 321 -6.60 -25.95 3.26
C TRP A 321 -6.38 -26.03 1.74
N ASN A 322 -5.13 -26.18 1.32
CA ASN A 322 -4.81 -26.59 -0.05
C ASN A 322 -4.49 -28.09 -0.06
N GLU A 323 -4.86 -28.75 -1.15
CA GLU A 323 -4.73 -30.20 -1.34
C GLU A 323 -3.81 -30.49 -2.52
N TYR A 324 -2.92 -31.47 -2.36
CA TYR A 324 -2.05 -31.93 -3.42
C TYR A 324 -2.22 -33.44 -3.59
N GLU A 325 -2.54 -33.87 -4.81
CA GLU A 325 -2.52 -35.28 -5.17
C GLU A 325 -1.08 -35.78 -5.16
N LEU A 326 -0.83 -36.94 -4.55
CA LEU A 326 0.48 -37.54 -4.38
C LEU A 326 0.51 -38.94 -5.00
N MET A 327 1.54 -39.22 -5.79
CA MET A 327 1.79 -40.54 -6.36
C MET A 327 3.24 -40.97 -6.13
N ILE A 328 3.42 -42.23 -5.71
CA ILE A 328 4.73 -42.84 -5.44
C ILE A 328 4.80 -44.17 -6.18
N GLN A 329 5.87 -44.39 -6.96
CA GLN A 329 6.18 -45.66 -7.60
C GLN A 329 7.52 -46.21 -7.11
N THR A 330 7.55 -47.49 -6.77
CA THR A 330 8.73 -48.14 -6.18
C THR A 330 8.74 -49.65 -6.41
N SER A 331 9.92 -50.26 -6.40
CA SER A 331 10.10 -51.71 -6.31
C SER A 331 10.41 -52.18 -4.87
N THR A 332 10.49 -51.25 -3.92
CA THR A 332 10.72 -51.54 -2.51
C THR A 332 9.39 -51.74 -1.79
N PRO A 333 9.23 -52.82 -0.99
CA PRO A 333 8.00 -53.07 -0.24
C PRO A 333 7.57 -51.88 0.63
N PRO A 334 6.27 -51.49 0.62
CA PRO A 334 5.79 -50.34 1.38
C PRO A 334 6.01 -50.45 2.90
N SER A 335 6.00 -51.66 3.48
CA SER A 335 6.29 -51.89 4.90
C SER A 335 7.65 -51.35 5.31
N ILE A 336 8.66 -51.58 4.47
CA ILE A 336 10.04 -51.11 4.70
C ILE A 336 10.13 -49.62 4.41
N LEU A 337 9.49 -49.17 3.33
CA LEU A 337 9.56 -47.81 2.86
C LEU A 337 8.99 -46.80 3.88
N PHE A 338 7.88 -47.14 4.52
CA PHE A 338 7.17 -46.25 5.46
C PHE A 338 7.36 -46.62 6.93
N ALA A 339 8.23 -47.58 7.26
CA ALA A 339 8.47 -48.02 8.64
C ALA A 339 8.77 -46.85 9.61
N ASN A 340 9.53 -45.85 9.14
CA ASN A 340 9.97 -44.69 9.92
C ASN A 340 9.51 -43.35 9.31
N PHE A 341 8.58 -43.38 8.36
CA PHE A 341 8.05 -42.15 7.76
C PHE A 341 6.69 -41.82 8.38
N HIS A 342 6.65 -40.69 9.08
CA HIS A 342 5.45 -40.19 9.74
C HIS A 342 5.20 -38.76 9.30
N GLU A 343 4.07 -38.53 8.65
CA GLU A 343 3.61 -37.21 8.24
C GLU A 343 2.08 -37.13 8.43
N PRO A 344 1.60 -36.54 9.54
CA PRO A 344 0.16 -36.44 9.85
C PRO A 344 -0.65 -35.69 8.80
N ALA A 345 -0.03 -34.90 7.94
CA ALA A 345 -0.69 -34.18 6.87
C ALA A 345 -0.81 -34.97 5.55
N VAL A 346 -0.26 -36.19 5.48
CA VAL A 346 -0.34 -37.08 4.31
C VAL A 346 -1.33 -38.20 4.58
N ARG A 347 -2.21 -38.50 3.62
CA ARG A 347 -3.15 -39.62 3.66
C ARG A 347 -3.06 -40.43 2.38
N PHE A 348 -2.76 -41.71 2.51
CA PHE A 348 -2.83 -42.65 1.39
C PHE A 348 -4.26 -43.19 1.26
N GLN A 349 -4.71 -43.29 0.02
CA GLN A 349 -6.05 -43.77 -0.32
C GLN A 349 -6.00 -45.05 -1.17
N TYR A 350 -4.86 -45.31 -1.79
CA TYR A 350 -4.63 -46.43 -2.67
C TYR A 350 -3.19 -46.96 -2.50
N ALA A 351 -3.07 -48.27 -2.42
CA ALA A 351 -1.82 -49.00 -2.57
C ALA A 351 -2.05 -50.17 -3.52
N GLY A 352 -1.24 -50.26 -4.57
CA GLY A 352 -1.26 -51.32 -5.57
C GLY A 352 0.06 -52.07 -5.56
N ILE A 353 -0.03 -53.38 -5.80
CA ILE A 353 1.11 -54.28 -6.03
C ILE A 353 0.87 -55.02 -7.34
N LYS A 354 1.88 -55.07 -8.21
CA LYS A 354 1.80 -55.70 -9.53
C LYS A 354 3.00 -56.58 -9.78
N LEU A 355 2.78 -57.77 -10.33
CA LEU A 355 3.84 -58.68 -10.72
C LEU A 355 4.20 -58.45 -12.20
N GLU A 356 5.38 -57.86 -12.43
CA GLU A 356 5.91 -57.62 -13.78
C GLU A 356 7.29 -58.26 -13.90
N GLU A 357 7.49 -59.09 -14.93
CA GLU A 357 8.79 -59.75 -15.20
C GLU A 357 9.38 -60.51 -14.00
N GLY A 358 8.51 -61.08 -13.14
CA GLY A 358 8.92 -61.81 -11.93
C GLY A 358 9.35 -60.91 -10.77
N ARG A 359 9.13 -59.60 -10.86
CA ARG A 359 9.36 -58.61 -9.79
C ARG A 359 8.06 -57.93 -9.39
N LEU A 360 7.97 -57.59 -8.11
CA LEU A 360 6.84 -56.85 -7.57
C LEU A 360 7.13 -55.35 -7.65
N ASN A 361 6.22 -54.64 -8.31
CA ASN A 361 6.22 -53.18 -8.39
C ASN A 361 5.03 -52.65 -7.59
N TYR A 362 5.25 -51.54 -6.90
CA TYR A 362 4.27 -50.92 -6.03
C TYR A 362 3.93 -49.52 -6.51
N GLU A 363 2.66 -49.19 -6.43
CA GLU A 363 2.12 -47.86 -6.70
C GLU A 363 1.28 -47.40 -5.51
N ILE A 364 1.54 -46.20 -5.00
CA ILE A 364 0.81 -45.65 -3.87
C ILE A 364 0.28 -44.29 -4.27
N LYS A 365 -1.00 -44.04 -4.00
CA LYS A 365 -1.66 -42.77 -4.26
C LYS A 365 -2.35 -42.26 -3.02
N GLY A 366 -2.42 -40.95 -2.92
CA GLY A 366 -3.05 -40.26 -1.81
C GLY A 366 -3.03 -38.76 -2.01
N ALA A 367 -3.14 -38.03 -0.92
CA ALA A 367 -3.02 -36.59 -0.91
C ALA A 367 -2.21 -36.11 0.29
N PHE A 368 -1.65 -34.91 0.19
CA PHE A 368 -1.17 -34.17 1.33
C PHE A 368 -1.86 -32.82 1.43
N TYR A 369 -2.07 -32.38 2.67
CA TYR A 369 -2.86 -31.19 2.99
C TYR A 369 -1.95 -30.15 3.63
N VAL A 370 -2.12 -28.89 3.26
CA VAL A 370 -1.29 -27.78 3.74
C VAL A 370 -2.17 -26.59 4.10
N LYS A 371 -1.63 -25.71 4.94
CA LYS A 371 -2.32 -24.48 5.32
C LYS A 371 -2.58 -23.60 4.09
N ASN A 372 -3.81 -23.11 3.95
CA ASN A 372 -4.13 -22.09 2.95
C ASN A 372 -3.57 -20.74 3.42
N ASN A 373 -2.82 -20.04 2.56
CA ASN A 373 -2.08 -18.81 2.90
C ASN A 373 -2.88 -17.54 2.69
#